data_AF-A0A3B9BG04-F1
#
_entry.id   AF-A0A3B9BG04-F1
#
_cell.length_a   1.000
_cell.length_b   1.000
_cell.length_c   1.000
_cell.angle_alpha   90.00
_cell.angle_beta   90.00
_cell.angle_gamma   90.00
#
_symmetry.space_group_name_H-M   'P 1'
#
loop_
_entity.id
_entity.type
_entity.pdbx_description
1 polymer ?
#
loop_
_entity_poly.entity_id
_entity_poly.type
_entity_poly.pdbx_seq_one_letter_code
_entity_poly.pdbx_strand_id
1 'polypeptide(L)' 'RIAGYWYPRGGIPIDIFWQTGTPDKGVWIPDLEVPSYRGRG' A
#
# COMPACT_ATOMS: atom_id res chain seq x y z
N ARG A 1 -6.38 1.00 -7.25
CA ARG A 1 -5.15 0.29 -6.83
C ARG A 1 -4.62 0.99 -5.61
N ILE A 2 -5.28 0.81 -4.48
CA ILE A 2 -4.85 1.36 -3.20
C ILE A 2 -3.83 0.38 -2.65
N ALA A 3 -2.74 0.88 -2.07
CA ALA A 3 -1.85 0.09 -1.24
C ALA A 3 -1.77 0.79 0.12
N GLY A 4 -2.08 0.10 1.19
CA GLY A 4 -1.86 0.58 2.54
C GLY A 4 -0.89 -0.34 3.26
N TYR A 5 -0.16 0.22 4.21
CA TYR A 5 0.93 -0.43 4.92
C TYR A 5 0.79 -0.13 6.41
N TRP A 6 0.77 -1.18 7.23
CA TRP A 6 0.55 -1.04 8.66
C TRP A 6 1.64 -1.73 9.47
N TYR A 7 1.80 -1.18 10.67
CA TYR A 7 2.72 -1.70 11.68
C TYR A 7 2.37 -3.11 12.12
N PRO A 8 3.37 -3.95 12.41
CA PRO A 8 3.12 -5.30 12.82
C PRO A 8 2.18 -5.39 14.02
N ARG A 9 1.32 -6.40 14.00
CA ARG A 9 0.50 -6.82 15.14
C ARG A 9 0.98 -8.20 15.54
N GLY A 10 1.44 -8.36 16.78
CA GLY A 10 2.10 -9.61 17.20
C GLY A 10 3.34 -9.97 16.37
N GLY A 11 4.00 -8.98 15.76
CA GLY A 11 5.14 -9.20 14.87
C GLY A 11 4.79 -9.45 13.40
N ILE A 12 3.51 -9.45 13.01
CA ILE A 12 3.08 -9.69 11.62
C ILE A 12 2.60 -8.38 10.95
N PRO A 13 3.19 -7.95 9.82
CA PRO A 13 2.80 -6.74 9.09
C PRO A 13 1.47 -6.92 8.35
N ILE A 14 0.79 -5.81 8.06
CA ILE A 14 -0.49 -5.83 7.34
C ILE A 14 -0.37 -4.84 6.19
N ASP A 15 -0.41 -5.35 4.97
CA ASP A 15 -0.41 -4.56 3.76
C ASP A 15 -1.70 -4.86 2.98
N ILE A 16 -2.39 -3.81 2.53
CA ILE A 16 -3.70 -3.94 1.90
C ILE A 16 -3.61 -3.35 0.52
N PHE A 17 -3.82 -4.19 -0.49
CA PHE A 17 -4.01 -3.73 -1.84
C PHE A 17 -5.48 -3.85 -2.29
N TRP A 18 -6.01 -2.82 -2.95
CA TRP A 18 -7.37 -2.85 -3.46
C TRP A 18 -7.52 -2.27 -4.87
N GLN A 19 -8.15 -3.02 -5.77
CA GLN A 19 -8.52 -2.58 -7.10
C GLN A 19 -9.78 -3.31 -7.57
N THR A 20 -10.64 -2.61 -8.29
CA THR A 20 -11.74 -3.22 -9.05
C THR A 20 -11.61 -2.85 -10.53
N GLY A 21 -12.11 -3.71 -11.42
CA GLY A 21 -12.16 -3.46 -12.87
C GLY A 21 -10.84 -3.67 -13.62
N THR A 22 -10.96 -3.73 -14.95
CA THR A 22 -9.84 -3.96 -15.87
C THR A 22 -8.88 -2.78 -15.83
N PRO A 23 -7.56 -3.03 -15.73
CA PRO A 23 -6.58 -1.98 -15.91
C PRO A 23 -6.72 -1.37 -17.30
N ASP A 24 -6.90 -0.06 -17.38
CA ASP A 24 -6.95 0.57 -18.70
C ASP A 24 -5.59 0.46 -19.38
N LYS A 25 -5.62 0.15 -20.68
CA LYS A 25 -4.39 -0.01 -21.46
C LYS A 25 -3.69 1.34 -21.57
N GLY A 26 -2.39 1.35 -21.30
CA GLY A 26 -1.61 2.59 -21.22
C GLY A 26 -1.70 3.29 -19.86
N VAL A 27 -2.39 2.71 -18.88
CA VAL A 27 -2.29 3.18 -17.49
C VAL A 27 -0.92 2.85 -16.97
N TRP A 28 -0.14 3.91 -16.77
CA TRP A 28 1.08 3.86 -16.01
C TRP A 28 0.75 3.91 -14.51
N ILE A 29 1.36 3.00 -13.74
CA ILE A 29 1.23 2.96 -12.29
C ILE A 29 2.58 3.37 -11.71
N PRO A 30 2.64 4.51 -11.00
CA PRO A 30 3.87 4.97 -10.37
C PRO A 30 4.23 4.08 -9.17
N ASP A 31 5.51 4.09 -8.82
CA ASP A 31 5.98 3.39 -7.63
C ASP A 31 5.39 4.00 -6.35
N LEU A 32 5.16 3.15 -5.35
CA LEU A 32 4.35 3.52 -4.18
C LEU A 32 5.05 4.51 -3.24
N GLU A 33 6.38 4.58 -3.24
CA GLU A 33 7.24 5.54 -2.53
C GLU A 33 6.93 5.82 -1.03
N VAL A 34 5.99 5.11 -0.41
CA VAL A 34 5.60 5.29 1.00
C VAL A 34 6.76 4.88 1.90
N PRO A 35 7.35 5.79 2.71
CA PRO A 35 8.18 5.42 3.84
C PRO A 35 7.25 5.04 4.99
N SER A 36 7.59 3.94 5.64
CA SER A 36 6.82 3.39 6.75
C SER A 36 6.61 4.43 7.87
N TYR A 37 5.46 4.37 8.57
CA TYR A 37 5.11 5.25 9.72
C TYR A 37 6.26 5.42 10.74
N ARG A 38 6.25 6.42 11.64
CA ARG A 38 7.38 6.67 12.59
C ARG A 38 7.05 6.81 14.09
N GLY A 39 5.81 6.54 14.53
CA GLY A 39 5.43 6.55 15.96
C GLY A 39 4.90 7.90 16.50
N ARG A 40 4.46 7.93 17.77
CA ARG A 40 4.09 9.17 18.49
C ARG A 40 5.31 9.79 19.18
N GLY A 41 5.60 11.03 18.77
CA GLY A 41 6.47 12.04 19.37
C GLY A 41 6.24 13.34 18.60
#